data_AF-A0A963F6X3-F1
#
_entry.id   AF-A0A963F6X3-F1
#
_cell.length_a   1.000
_cell.length_b   1.000
_cell.length_c   1.000
_cell.angle_alpha   90.00
_cell.angle_beta   90.00
_cell.angle_gamma   90.00
#
_symmetry.space_group_name_H-M   'P 1'
#
loop_
_entity.id
_entity.type
_entity.pdbx_description
1 polymer ?
#
loop_
_entity_poly.entity_id
_entity_poly.type
_entity_poly.pdbx_seq_one_letter_code
_entity_poly.pdbx_strand_id
1 'polypeptide(L)'
;MRQNQRYFGAVSLFLSLCLMVISAAAEIPFSNGLLFKVQLGEQAPNYFFGTMHSDDPQVRKLAAQVEWALNKSRILAVEVEPDALSEISAVSMMVNPEGTGLHHMLGDELYRRALAEAERLGLPQITIEYYKPWALAVLFSLPPMKGSQVPDLLLAERARQQGKPVFGLETVEEQLAVFDRLPLADQKAMLIQALNNLDQVPMIYRELLKSYLARDLGELLRIGRDTFTTADQAQIERFQEALVYQRNRRMVERLSDRLTAGGVFVAVGALHLPGERGLLNMLRNRGFRVEAVY
;
A
#
# COMPACT_ATOMS: atom_id res chain seq x y z
N MET A 1 -19.69 5.96 -11.17
CA MET A 1 -18.34 6.50 -11.47
C MET A 1 -17.63 7.06 -10.23
N ARG A 2 -18.19 8.00 -9.44
CA ARG A 2 -17.53 8.57 -8.23
C ARG A 2 -17.26 7.58 -7.08
N GLN A 3 -17.96 6.46 -7.00
CA GLN A 3 -17.75 5.43 -5.94
C GLN A 3 -16.61 4.47 -6.27
N ASN A 4 -16.45 4.05 -7.54
CA ASN A 4 -15.34 3.18 -7.95
C ASN A 4 -13.99 3.87 -7.68
N GLN A 5 -13.90 5.19 -7.88
CA GLN A 5 -12.71 5.99 -7.54
C GLN A 5 -12.33 5.98 -6.04
N ARG A 6 -13.26 5.71 -5.11
CA ARG A 6 -12.97 5.67 -3.67
C ARG A 6 -12.16 4.44 -3.27
N TYR A 7 -12.51 3.29 -3.84
CA TYR A 7 -11.81 2.03 -3.59
C TYR A 7 -10.61 1.85 -4.52
N PHE A 8 -10.60 2.52 -5.67
CA PHE A 8 -9.54 2.38 -6.68
C PHE A 8 -8.19 2.95 -6.27
N GLY A 9 -8.18 4.13 -5.66
CA GLY A 9 -6.97 4.63 -5.03
C GLY A 9 -6.44 3.68 -3.95
N ALA A 10 -7.30 2.82 -3.38
CA ALA A 10 -7.00 1.96 -2.23
C ALA A 10 -6.45 0.58 -2.53
N VAL A 11 -6.81 0.02 -3.68
CA VAL A 11 -6.37 -1.33 -4.06
C VAL A 11 -4.87 -1.37 -4.41
N SER A 12 -4.31 -0.28 -4.93
CA SER A 12 -2.87 -0.17 -5.28
C SER A 12 -1.93 0.03 -4.08
N LEU A 13 -2.41 0.55 -2.95
CA LEU A 13 -1.58 1.02 -1.83
C LEU A 13 -1.72 0.20 -0.53
N PHE A 14 -2.61 -0.80 -0.49
CA PHE A 14 -2.89 -1.60 0.72
C PHE A 14 -1.98 -2.83 0.91
N LEU A 15 -1.12 -3.11 -0.08
CA LEU A 15 -0.41 -4.38 -0.19
C LEU A 15 0.71 -4.59 0.83
N SER A 16 1.17 -3.55 1.50
CA SER A 16 2.42 -3.61 2.24
C SER A 16 2.31 -4.24 3.64
N LEU A 17 1.11 -4.68 4.03
CA LEU A 17 0.86 -5.31 5.31
C LEU A 17 1.32 -6.77 5.29
N CYS A 18 2.25 -7.09 6.20
CA CYS A 18 2.31 -8.33 7.00
C CYS A 18 3.60 -9.18 6.93
N LEU A 19 4.14 -9.69 8.07
CA LEU A 19 4.70 -11.07 8.37
C LEU A 19 6.03 -11.36 9.15
N MET A 20 5.99 -12.38 10.06
CA MET A 20 6.78 -12.65 11.30
C MET A 20 8.01 -13.53 11.10
N VAL A 21 9.06 -13.29 11.90
CA VAL A 21 9.96 -14.30 12.49
C VAL A 21 10.29 -13.81 13.90
N ILE A 22 10.17 -14.69 14.90
CA ILE A 22 10.76 -14.50 16.23
C ILE A 22 12.22 -14.93 16.13
N SER A 23 13.10 -13.95 16.17
CA SER A 23 14.46 -14.12 16.67
C SER A 23 14.62 -13.14 17.83
N ALA A 24 15.43 -13.50 18.83
CA ALA A 24 15.72 -12.68 20.01
C ALA A 24 15.86 -11.20 19.62
N ALA A 25 15.18 -10.30 20.33
CA ALA A 25 14.90 -8.91 19.94
C ALA A 25 16.13 -8.15 19.42
N ALA A 26 16.44 -8.34 18.14
CA ALA A 26 17.15 -7.36 17.36
C ALA A 26 16.16 -6.21 17.18
N GLU A 27 16.55 -5.01 17.59
CA GLU A 27 15.76 -3.80 17.35
C GLU A 27 15.42 -3.73 15.86
N ILE A 28 14.13 -3.69 15.52
CA ILE A 28 13.69 -3.48 14.13
C ILE A 28 14.29 -2.14 13.67
N PRO A 29 15.18 -2.11 12.66
CA PRO A 29 15.76 -0.86 12.20
C PRO A 29 14.67 0.13 11.81
N PHE A 30 14.79 1.38 12.30
CA PHE A 30 13.84 2.46 12.01
C PHE A 30 12.39 2.12 12.41
N SER A 31 12.21 1.48 13.58
CA SER A 31 10.90 1.11 14.12
C SER A 31 10.00 2.27 14.54
N ASN A 32 10.51 3.50 14.60
CA ASN A 32 9.76 4.67 15.06
C ASN A 32 9.97 5.87 14.14
N GLY A 33 8.89 6.62 13.90
CA GLY A 33 8.83 7.78 13.01
C GLY A 33 8.04 7.49 11.73
N LEU A 34 7.50 8.52 11.10
CA LEU A 34 6.86 8.48 9.78
C LEU A 34 7.58 9.34 8.75
N LEU A 35 8.41 10.31 9.16
CA LEU A 35 9.22 11.10 8.23
C LEU A 35 10.70 10.95 8.55
N PHE A 36 11.49 10.61 7.55
CA PHE A 36 12.93 10.41 7.67
C PHE A 36 13.68 11.31 6.70
N LYS A 37 14.70 12.00 7.19
CA LYS A 37 15.68 12.69 6.37
C LYS A 37 16.74 11.70 5.91
N VAL A 38 16.98 11.64 4.61
CA VAL A 38 17.94 10.72 3.98
C VAL A 38 18.93 11.51 3.13
N GLN A 39 20.20 11.54 3.54
CA GLN A 39 21.21 12.44 2.97
C GLN A 39 22.51 11.73 2.62
N LEU A 40 23.06 12.03 1.44
CA LEU A 40 24.39 11.57 1.00
C LEU A 40 25.37 12.74 1.02
N GLY A 41 26.40 12.67 1.86
CA GLY A 41 27.40 13.74 2.00
C GLY A 41 26.77 15.09 2.36
N GLU A 42 27.04 16.10 1.54
CA GLU A 42 26.53 17.48 1.68
C GLU A 42 25.38 17.80 0.70
N GLN A 43 24.89 16.82 -0.06
CA GLN A 43 23.80 17.02 -1.00
C GLN A 43 22.51 17.46 -0.28
N ALA A 44 21.60 18.09 -1.02
CA ALA A 44 20.29 18.44 -0.49
C ALA A 44 19.60 17.18 0.09
N PRO A 45 18.98 17.24 1.28
CA PRO A 45 18.35 16.07 1.87
C PRO A 45 17.19 15.58 1.01
N ASN A 46 17.04 14.26 0.97
CA ASN A 46 15.80 13.62 0.57
C ASN A 46 14.94 13.38 1.82
N TYR A 47 13.64 13.22 1.64
CA TYR A 47 12.70 12.91 2.72
C TYR A 47 11.89 11.70 2.35
N PHE A 48 11.77 10.73 3.25
CA PHE A 48 10.94 9.53 3.09
C PHE A 48 9.79 9.62 4.09
N PHE A 49 8.57 9.67 3.58
CA PHE A 49 7.34 9.74 4.36
C PHE A 49 6.54 8.45 4.20
N GLY A 50 6.21 7.83 5.33
CA GLY A 50 5.37 6.65 5.42
C GLY A 50 3.90 7.04 5.36
N THR A 51 3.23 6.79 4.24
CA THR A 51 1.80 7.01 4.09
C THR A 51 0.99 5.84 4.66
N MET A 52 -0.24 6.13 5.07
CA MET A 52 -1.25 5.12 5.34
C MET A 52 -2.42 5.40 4.40
N HIS A 53 -2.84 4.39 3.65
CA HIS A 53 -3.94 4.51 2.70
C HIS A 53 -5.29 4.58 3.42
N SER A 54 -5.59 5.73 3.99
CA SER A 54 -6.79 5.95 4.79
C SER A 54 -7.33 7.35 4.63
N ASP A 55 -8.65 7.44 4.53
CA ASP A 55 -9.40 8.70 4.49
C ASP A 55 -9.75 9.22 5.91
N ASP A 56 -9.23 8.59 6.97
CA ASP A 56 -9.40 9.06 8.34
C ASP A 56 -8.89 10.51 8.45
N PRO A 57 -9.68 11.44 9.02
CA PRO A 57 -9.29 12.84 9.15
C PRO A 57 -7.94 13.05 9.86
N GLN A 58 -7.57 12.18 10.79
CA GLN A 58 -6.30 12.27 11.53
C GLN A 58 -5.12 11.86 10.66
N VAL A 59 -5.30 10.91 9.75
CA VAL A 59 -4.27 10.48 8.78
C VAL A 59 -4.10 11.52 7.68
N ARG A 60 -5.21 12.11 7.20
CA ARG A 60 -5.19 13.16 6.17
C ARG A 60 -4.58 14.49 6.64
N LYS A 61 -4.58 14.75 7.94
CA LYS A 61 -3.97 15.94 8.52
C LYS A 61 -2.45 15.79 8.57
N LEU A 62 -1.77 16.21 7.51
CA LEU A 62 -0.31 16.20 7.43
C LEU A 62 0.30 17.04 8.56
N ALA A 63 1.34 16.51 9.20
CA ALA A 63 2.08 17.26 10.20
C ALA A 63 2.90 18.38 9.56
N ALA A 64 3.15 19.46 10.29
CA ALA A 64 3.90 20.62 9.79
C ALA A 64 5.30 20.25 9.26
N GLN A 65 5.96 19.26 9.87
CA GLN A 65 7.25 18.73 9.42
C GLN A 65 7.14 18.08 8.03
N VAL A 66 6.06 17.34 7.78
CA VAL A 66 5.79 16.66 6.50
C VAL A 66 5.54 17.70 5.41
N GLU A 67 4.68 18.68 5.69
CA GLU A 67 4.43 19.78 4.75
C GLU A 67 5.70 20.59 4.46
N TRP A 68 6.49 20.89 5.49
CA TRP A 68 7.75 21.61 5.34
C TRP A 68 8.74 20.84 4.47
N ALA A 69 8.89 19.53 4.70
CA ALA A 69 9.76 18.67 3.91
C ALA A 69 9.31 18.62 2.44
N LEU A 70 8.00 18.45 2.17
CA LEU A 70 7.45 18.49 0.81
C LEU A 70 7.75 19.82 0.12
N ASN A 71 7.56 20.94 0.83
CA ASN A 71 7.80 22.27 0.28
C ASN A 71 9.29 22.49 -0.08
N LYS A 72 10.21 21.95 0.72
CA LYS A 72 11.67 22.05 0.52
C LYS A 72 12.21 21.12 -0.57
N SER A 73 11.52 20.03 -0.86
CA SER A 73 11.88 19.12 -1.95
C SER A 73 11.59 19.70 -3.32
N ARG A 74 12.29 19.24 -4.35
CA ARG A 74 12.12 19.68 -5.75
C ARG A 74 11.15 18.79 -6.51
N ILE A 75 11.07 17.52 -6.13
CA ILE A 75 10.32 16.46 -6.82
C ILE A 75 9.59 15.62 -5.78
N LEU A 76 8.41 15.11 -6.14
CA LEU A 76 7.69 14.09 -5.39
C LEU A 76 7.80 12.72 -6.10
N ALA A 77 8.26 11.70 -5.38
CA ALA A 77 8.15 10.29 -5.73
C ALA A 77 6.98 9.68 -4.97
N VAL A 78 6.12 8.92 -5.64
CA VAL A 78 5.02 8.14 -5.05
C VAL A 78 5.13 6.69 -5.51
N GLU A 79 4.49 5.74 -4.85
CA GLU A 79 4.49 4.34 -5.31
C GLU A 79 3.98 4.22 -6.74
N VAL A 80 2.79 4.76 -7.00
CA VAL A 80 2.17 4.85 -8.32
C VAL A 80 1.72 6.29 -8.49
N GLU A 81 1.91 6.84 -9.69
CA GLU A 81 1.42 8.18 -9.98
C GLU A 81 -0.13 8.19 -9.99
N PRO A 82 -0.79 9.06 -9.22
CA PRO A 82 -2.24 9.14 -9.27
C PRO A 82 -2.67 9.96 -10.48
N ASP A 83 -2.89 9.27 -11.59
CA ASP A 83 -3.39 9.83 -12.84
C ASP A 83 -4.50 8.95 -13.48
N ALA A 84 -5.12 9.47 -14.54
CA ALA A 84 -6.22 8.78 -15.21
C ALA A 84 -5.79 7.44 -15.85
N LEU A 85 -4.54 7.34 -16.31
CA LEU A 85 -4.02 6.11 -16.92
C LEU A 85 -3.89 5.01 -15.86
N SER A 86 -3.34 5.33 -14.70
CA SER A 86 -3.22 4.42 -13.56
C SER A 86 -4.60 3.97 -13.06
N GLU A 87 -5.57 4.88 -12.99
CA GLU A 87 -6.96 4.52 -12.66
C GLU A 87 -7.54 3.52 -13.68
N ILE A 88 -7.39 3.77 -14.98
CA ILE A 88 -7.88 2.88 -16.04
C ILE A 88 -7.17 1.52 -16.00
N SER A 89 -5.86 1.50 -15.79
CA SER A 89 -5.05 0.29 -15.68
C SER A 89 -5.52 -0.60 -14.54
N ALA A 90 -5.77 -0.04 -13.35
CA ALA A 90 -6.23 -0.86 -12.23
C ALA A 90 -7.63 -1.47 -12.53
N VAL A 91 -8.52 -0.76 -13.24
CA VAL A 91 -9.88 -1.25 -13.56
C VAL A 91 -9.75 -2.40 -14.52
N SER A 92 -8.93 -2.20 -15.54
CA SER A 92 -8.66 -3.19 -16.57
C SER A 92 -8.07 -4.48 -15.98
N MET A 93 -7.21 -4.37 -14.97
CA MET A 93 -6.65 -5.54 -14.29
C MET A 93 -7.66 -6.29 -13.43
N MET A 94 -8.51 -5.56 -12.71
CA MET A 94 -9.54 -6.15 -11.84
C MET A 94 -10.65 -6.84 -12.63
N VAL A 95 -10.89 -6.42 -13.87
CA VAL A 95 -11.92 -7.00 -14.75
C VAL A 95 -11.41 -8.28 -15.43
N ASN A 96 -12.27 -9.28 -15.55
CA ASN A 96 -12.04 -10.47 -16.34
C ASN A 96 -12.23 -10.17 -17.84
N PRO A 97 -11.16 -10.15 -18.66
CA PRO A 97 -11.27 -9.81 -20.08
C PRO A 97 -11.98 -10.88 -20.90
N GLU A 98 -12.03 -12.13 -20.42
CA GLU A 98 -12.66 -13.25 -21.13
C GLU A 98 -14.19 -13.19 -21.09
N GLY A 99 -14.77 -12.27 -20.30
CA GLY A 99 -16.23 -12.10 -20.19
C GLY A 99 -16.94 -13.25 -19.47
N THR A 100 -16.21 -14.26 -18.98
CA THR A 100 -16.77 -15.28 -18.10
C THR A 100 -17.25 -14.60 -16.82
N GLY A 101 -18.56 -14.65 -16.59
CA GLY A 101 -19.18 -14.03 -15.44
C GLY A 101 -18.65 -14.60 -14.12
N LEU A 102 -18.53 -13.74 -13.11
CA LEU A 102 -18.06 -14.10 -11.78
C LEU A 102 -18.86 -15.29 -11.20
N HIS A 103 -20.16 -15.38 -11.46
CA HIS A 103 -20.97 -16.51 -10.99
C HIS A 103 -20.42 -17.86 -11.48
N HIS A 104 -20.05 -17.95 -12.76
CA HIS A 104 -19.49 -19.16 -13.36
C HIS A 104 -18.09 -19.44 -12.81
N MET A 105 -17.31 -18.39 -12.57
CA MET A 105 -16.00 -18.52 -11.94
C MET A 105 -16.14 -19.09 -10.53
N LEU A 106 -17.04 -18.57 -9.68
CA LEU A 106 -17.10 -18.89 -8.25
C LEU A 106 -17.95 -20.12 -7.90
N GLY A 107 -19.03 -20.37 -8.64
CA GLY A 107 -20.12 -21.25 -8.23
C GLY A 107 -21.08 -20.58 -7.24
N ASP A 108 -22.28 -21.16 -7.09
CA ASP A 108 -23.44 -20.51 -6.46
C ASP A 108 -23.19 -20.02 -5.03
N GLU A 109 -22.63 -20.86 -4.16
CA GLU A 109 -22.40 -20.53 -2.75
C GLU A 109 -21.46 -19.34 -2.59
N LEU A 110 -20.29 -19.42 -3.22
CA LEU A 110 -19.26 -18.40 -3.08
C LEU A 110 -19.67 -17.10 -3.78
N TYR A 111 -20.37 -17.18 -4.91
CA TYR A 111 -20.94 -16.02 -5.59
C TYR A 111 -21.94 -15.29 -4.69
N ARG A 112 -22.89 -16.00 -4.07
CA ARG A 112 -23.88 -15.38 -3.17
C ARG A 112 -23.22 -14.67 -1.99
N ARG A 113 -22.20 -15.28 -1.38
CA ARG A 113 -21.45 -14.65 -0.28
C ARG A 113 -20.71 -13.39 -0.75
N ALA A 114 -20.09 -13.45 -1.92
CA ALA A 114 -19.39 -12.30 -2.50
C ALA A 114 -20.35 -11.16 -2.87
N LEU A 115 -21.53 -11.48 -3.42
CA LEU A 115 -22.56 -10.50 -3.74
C LEU A 115 -23.08 -9.78 -2.50
N ALA A 116 -23.37 -10.51 -1.42
CA ALA A 116 -23.85 -9.91 -0.17
C ALA A 116 -22.83 -8.89 0.42
N GLU A 117 -21.54 -9.22 0.37
CA GLU A 117 -20.50 -8.30 0.83
C GLU A 117 -20.29 -7.12 -0.12
N ALA A 118 -20.33 -7.35 -1.43
CA ALA A 118 -20.28 -6.28 -2.43
C ALA A 118 -21.43 -5.27 -2.24
N GLU A 119 -22.65 -5.75 -2.01
CA GLU A 119 -23.82 -4.91 -1.72
C GLU A 119 -23.62 -4.08 -0.44
N ARG A 120 -23.06 -4.69 0.61
CA ARG A 120 -22.72 -3.99 1.86
C ARG A 120 -21.73 -2.84 1.63
N LEU A 121 -20.81 -2.99 0.69
CA LEU A 121 -19.85 -1.96 0.28
C LEU A 121 -20.40 -0.96 -0.76
N GLY A 122 -21.64 -1.17 -1.22
CA GLY A 122 -22.30 -0.35 -2.23
C GLY A 122 -21.83 -0.61 -3.66
N LEU A 123 -21.23 -1.77 -3.92
CA LEU A 123 -20.80 -2.21 -5.24
C LEU A 123 -21.98 -2.87 -5.97
N PRO A 124 -22.45 -2.34 -7.13
CA PRO A 124 -23.56 -2.93 -7.86
C PRO A 124 -23.23 -4.33 -8.38
N GLN A 125 -24.21 -5.24 -8.37
CA GLN A 125 -24.05 -6.60 -8.93
C GLN A 125 -23.50 -6.59 -10.36
N ILE A 126 -24.03 -5.71 -11.21
CA ILE A 126 -23.59 -5.55 -12.60
C ILE A 126 -22.10 -5.20 -12.71
N THR A 127 -21.51 -4.57 -11.69
CA THR A 127 -20.08 -4.22 -11.67
C THR A 127 -19.23 -5.42 -11.26
N ILE A 128 -19.61 -6.14 -10.20
CA ILE A 128 -18.81 -7.26 -9.69
C ILE A 128 -18.88 -8.49 -10.61
N GLU A 129 -19.92 -8.62 -11.43
CA GLU A 129 -20.05 -9.75 -12.37
C GLU A 129 -18.86 -9.86 -13.34
N TYR A 130 -18.19 -8.75 -13.60
CA TYR A 130 -17.02 -8.68 -14.46
C TYR A 130 -15.70 -8.74 -13.69
N TYR A 131 -15.70 -8.78 -12.35
CA TYR A 131 -14.46 -8.77 -11.57
C TYR A 131 -13.82 -10.14 -11.50
N LYS A 132 -12.50 -10.17 -11.39
CA LYS A 132 -11.75 -11.37 -11.02
C LYS A 132 -11.92 -11.65 -9.52
N PRO A 133 -11.92 -12.91 -9.07
CA PRO A 133 -12.07 -13.25 -7.65
C PRO A 133 -11.02 -12.57 -6.75
N TRP A 134 -9.78 -12.42 -7.23
CA TRP A 134 -8.73 -11.75 -6.46
C TRP A 134 -9.06 -10.28 -6.19
N ALA A 135 -9.70 -9.60 -7.15
CA ALA A 135 -10.05 -8.19 -7.03
C ALA A 135 -11.06 -7.97 -5.91
N LEU A 136 -12.06 -8.85 -5.81
CA LEU A 136 -13.01 -8.85 -4.70
C LEU A 136 -12.34 -9.17 -3.37
N ALA A 137 -11.42 -10.14 -3.34
CA ALA A 137 -10.69 -10.48 -2.13
C ALA A 137 -9.91 -9.28 -1.57
N VAL A 138 -9.24 -8.51 -2.45
CA VAL A 138 -8.55 -7.27 -2.05
C VAL A 138 -9.56 -6.23 -1.57
N LEU A 139 -10.62 -5.96 -2.34
CA LEU A 139 -11.64 -4.96 -1.97
C LEU A 139 -12.30 -5.25 -0.61
N PHE A 140 -12.61 -6.51 -0.32
CA PHE A 140 -13.26 -6.93 0.92
C PHE A 140 -12.32 -6.92 2.13
N SER A 141 -11.02 -6.90 1.87
CA SER A 141 -9.99 -6.77 2.93
C SER A 141 -9.73 -5.30 3.30
N LEU A 142 -10.26 -4.34 2.53
CA LEU A 142 -10.11 -2.92 2.82
C LEU A 142 -11.10 -2.47 3.89
N PRO A 143 -10.70 -1.60 4.82
CA PRO A 143 -11.66 -0.90 5.66
C PRO A 143 -12.59 -0.04 4.79
N PRO A 144 -13.86 0.13 5.18
CA PRO A 144 -14.79 0.96 4.43
C PRO A 144 -14.33 2.41 4.40
N MET A 145 -14.10 2.95 3.20
CA MET A 145 -13.73 4.35 2.99
C MET A 145 -14.98 5.21 2.79
N LYS A 146 -15.06 6.34 3.50
CA LYS A 146 -16.17 7.31 3.42
C LYS A 146 -15.92 8.37 2.35
N GLY A 147 -14.67 8.73 2.13
CA GLY A 147 -14.17 9.67 1.14
C GLY A 147 -13.19 9.04 0.15
N SER A 148 -12.61 9.87 -0.71
CA SER A 148 -11.62 9.45 -1.72
C SER A 148 -10.25 10.08 -1.52
N GLN A 149 -10.08 10.99 -0.55
CA GLN A 149 -8.80 11.66 -0.32
C GLN A 149 -7.98 10.84 0.68
N VAL A 150 -6.78 10.45 0.28
CA VAL A 150 -5.76 9.81 1.12
C VAL A 150 -4.47 10.63 1.06
N PRO A 151 -3.51 10.45 2.01
CA PRO A 151 -2.26 11.20 2.02
C PRO A 151 -1.53 11.21 0.68
N ASP A 152 -1.48 10.08 -0.03
CA ASP A 152 -0.80 9.92 -1.32
C ASP A 152 -1.35 10.88 -2.38
N LEU A 153 -2.69 10.95 -2.49
CA LEU A 153 -3.38 11.88 -3.38
C LEU A 153 -3.19 13.34 -2.97
N LEU A 154 -3.27 13.63 -1.67
CA LEU A 154 -3.08 14.99 -1.14
C LEU A 154 -1.67 15.51 -1.41
N LEU A 155 -0.66 14.66 -1.22
CA LEU A 155 0.75 14.98 -1.50
C LEU A 155 0.96 15.23 -3.01
N ALA A 156 0.40 14.38 -3.87
CA ALA A 156 0.48 14.54 -5.32
C ALA A 156 -0.21 15.82 -5.80
N GLU A 157 -1.42 16.10 -5.32
CA GLU A 157 -2.14 17.34 -5.61
C GLU A 157 -1.34 18.57 -5.19
N ARG A 158 -0.79 18.56 -3.96
CA ARG A 158 0.01 19.66 -3.42
C ARG A 158 1.31 19.88 -4.22
N ALA A 159 1.99 18.81 -4.60
CA ALA A 159 3.20 18.88 -5.42
C ALA A 159 2.89 19.49 -6.80
N ARG A 160 1.81 19.05 -7.45
CA ARG A 160 1.36 19.60 -8.75
C ARG A 160 0.97 21.07 -8.65
N GLN A 161 0.26 21.48 -7.60
CA GLN A 161 -0.07 22.89 -7.34
C GLN A 161 1.18 23.78 -7.16
N GLN A 162 2.30 23.19 -6.72
CA GLN A 162 3.58 23.87 -6.56
C GLN A 162 4.48 23.77 -7.80
N GLY A 163 3.99 23.21 -8.91
CA GLY A 163 4.76 22.99 -10.13
C GLY A 163 5.89 21.97 -9.99
N LYS A 164 5.85 21.12 -8.95
CA LYS A 164 6.84 20.05 -8.75
C LYS A 164 6.49 18.86 -9.64
N PRO A 165 7.47 18.25 -10.33
CA PRO A 165 7.26 16.97 -10.97
C PRO A 165 6.84 15.91 -9.95
N VAL A 166 5.87 15.08 -10.33
CA VAL A 166 5.45 13.87 -9.61
C VAL A 166 5.88 12.67 -10.45
N PHE A 167 6.40 11.62 -9.84
CA PHE A 167 6.72 10.39 -10.55
C PHE A 167 6.34 9.16 -9.73
N GLY A 168 5.81 8.14 -10.42
CA GLY A 168 5.58 6.81 -9.87
C GLY A 168 6.86 5.99 -9.81
N LEU A 169 7.04 5.25 -8.72
CA LEU A 169 8.11 4.27 -8.54
C LEU A 169 7.78 2.92 -9.15
N GLU A 170 6.50 2.66 -9.38
CA GLU A 170 5.92 1.43 -9.89
C GLU A 170 4.77 1.76 -10.84
N THR A 171 4.41 0.81 -11.70
CA THR A 171 3.13 0.85 -12.40
C THR A 171 2.08 0.08 -11.62
N VAL A 172 0.81 0.35 -11.90
CA VAL A 172 -0.31 -0.41 -11.35
C VAL A 172 -0.19 -1.90 -11.69
N GLU A 173 0.24 -2.22 -12.91
CA GLU A 173 0.44 -3.58 -13.37
C GLU A 173 1.48 -4.31 -12.55
N GLU A 174 2.57 -3.64 -12.19
CA GLU A 174 3.61 -4.22 -11.35
C GLU A 174 3.12 -4.55 -9.94
N GLN A 175 2.22 -3.73 -9.38
CA GLN A 175 1.67 -3.95 -8.05
C GLN A 175 0.62 -5.08 -8.04
N LEU A 176 -0.27 -5.11 -9.02
CA LEU A 176 -1.41 -6.04 -9.03
C LEU A 176 -1.10 -7.38 -9.71
N ALA A 177 0.01 -7.49 -10.46
CA ALA A 177 0.41 -8.74 -11.11
C ALA A 177 0.62 -9.91 -10.15
N VAL A 178 0.97 -9.65 -8.88
CA VAL A 178 1.11 -10.68 -7.85
C VAL A 178 -0.20 -11.45 -7.62
N PHE A 179 -1.33 -10.78 -7.75
CA PHE A 179 -2.66 -11.37 -7.63
C PHE A 179 -3.18 -11.91 -8.93
N ASP A 180 -2.96 -11.14 -10.01
CA ASP A 180 -3.52 -11.48 -11.31
C ASP A 180 -2.94 -12.76 -11.90
N ARG A 181 -1.68 -13.08 -11.54
CA ARG A 181 -0.99 -14.30 -11.96
C ARG A 181 -1.35 -15.53 -11.14
N LEU A 182 -2.14 -15.39 -10.08
CA LEU A 182 -2.56 -16.55 -9.28
C LEU A 182 -3.51 -17.44 -10.10
N PRO A 183 -3.35 -18.78 -10.04
CA PRO A 183 -4.35 -19.70 -10.53
C PRO A 183 -5.74 -19.39 -9.97
N LEU A 184 -6.80 -19.63 -10.75
CA LEU A 184 -8.18 -19.34 -10.33
C LEU A 184 -8.54 -19.97 -8.97
N ALA A 185 -8.04 -21.18 -8.69
CA ALA A 185 -8.25 -21.85 -7.41
C ALA A 185 -7.70 -21.03 -6.23
N ASP A 186 -6.52 -20.44 -6.38
CA ASP A 186 -5.87 -19.62 -5.35
C ASP A 186 -6.57 -18.26 -5.20
N GLN A 187 -7.04 -17.68 -6.30
CA GLN A 187 -7.85 -16.46 -6.23
C GLN A 187 -9.17 -16.69 -5.47
N LYS A 188 -9.82 -17.85 -5.68
CA LYS A 188 -11.01 -18.26 -4.91
C LYS A 188 -10.69 -18.46 -3.44
N ALA A 189 -9.58 -19.14 -3.13
CA ALA A 189 -9.14 -19.35 -1.75
C ALA A 189 -8.91 -18.01 -1.04
N MET A 190 -8.28 -17.05 -1.72
CA MET A 190 -8.07 -15.69 -1.22
C MET A 190 -9.40 -14.98 -0.95
N LEU A 191 -10.39 -15.10 -1.85
CA LEU A 191 -11.72 -14.54 -1.66
C LEU A 191 -12.46 -15.19 -0.49
N ILE A 192 -12.40 -16.51 -0.34
CA ILE A 192 -12.99 -17.23 0.79
C ILE A 192 -12.38 -16.72 2.11
N GLN A 193 -11.06 -16.56 2.16
CA GLN A 193 -10.37 -16.04 3.34
C GLN A 193 -10.81 -14.61 3.67
N ALA A 194 -10.88 -13.72 2.66
CA ALA A 194 -11.37 -12.35 2.86
C ALA A 194 -12.79 -12.34 3.43
N LEU A 195 -13.69 -13.16 2.86
CA LEU A 195 -15.08 -13.31 3.32
C LEU A 195 -15.21 -13.91 4.72
N ASN A 196 -14.26 -14.75 5.14
CA ASN A 196 -14.24 -15.32 6.49
C ASN A 196 -13.71 -14.31 7.54
N ASN A 197 -12.97 -13.29 7.11
CA ASN A 197 -12.29 -12.33 7.98
C ASN A 197 -12.96 -10.95 8.03
N LEU A 198 -14.13 -10.78 7.40
CA LEU A 198 -14.84 -9.48 7.31
C LEU A 198 -15.01 -8.78 8.67
N ASP A 199 -15.38 -9.54 9.71
CA ASP A 199 -15.60 -8.99 11.06
C ASP A 199 -14.30 -8.52 11.74
N GLN A 200 -13.14 -9.01 11.30
CA GLN A 200 -11.84 -8.64 11.85
C GLN A 200 -11.29 -7.35 11.21
N VAL A 201 -11.69 -7.03 9.98
CA VAL A 201 -11.19 -5.86 9.24
C VAL A 201 -11.27 -4.55 10.04
N PRO A 202 -12.41 -4.21 10.69
CA PRO A 202 -12.48 -2.97 11.48
C PRO A 202 -11.57 -2.97 12.71
N MET A 203 -11.32 -4.12 13.33
CA MET A 203 -10.43 -4.24 14.49
C MET A 203 -8.98 -4.05 14.08
N ILE A 204 -8.53 -4.79 13.06
CA ILE A 204 -7.17 -4.68 12.50
C ILE A 204 -6.90 -3.25 12.05
N TYR A 205 -7.85 -2.63 11.34
CA TYR A 205 -7.74 -1.24 10.93
C TYR A 205 -7.57 -0.26 12.11
N ARG A 206 -8.31 -0.44 13.21
CA ARG A 206 -8.16 0.40 14.40
C ARG A 206 -6.77 0.26 15.03
N GLU A 207 -6.22 -0.95 15.07
CA GLU A 207 -4.87 -1.19 15.58
C GLU A 207 -3.82 -0.53 14.68
N LEU A 208 -3.95 -0.69 13.36
CA LEU A 208 -3.07 -0.02 12.40
C LEU A 208 -3.14 1.50 12.53
N LEU A 209 -4.35 2.07 12.60
CA LEU A 209 -4.54 3.50 12.77
C LEU A 209 -3.88 3.99 14.06
N LYS A 210 -4.10 3.27 15.18
CA LYS A 210 -3.48 3.61 16.48
C LYS A 210 -1.96 3.61 16.38
N SER A 211 -1.35 2.57 15.80
CA SER A 211 0.10 2.45 15.68
C SER A 211 0.68 3.47 14.69
N TYR A 212 -0.02 3.76 13.59
CA TYR A 212 0.36 4.81 12.65
C TYR A 212 0.36 6.19 13.31
N LEU A 213 -0.70 6.55 14.05
CA LEU A 213 -0.77 7.82 14.76
C LEU A 213 0.29 7.92 15.89
N ALA A 214 0.66 6.79 16.50
CA ALA A 214 1.77 6.68 17.43
C ALA A 214 3.15 6.67 16.75
N ARG A 215 3.19 6.58 15.41
CA ARG A 215 4.41 6.51 14.58
C ARG A 215 5.27 5.28 14.87
N ASP A 216 4.61 4.22 15.32
CA ASP A 216 5.24 2.95 15.65
C ASP A 216 5.25 2.04 14.42
N LEU A 217 6.26 2.23 13.58
CA LEU A 217 6.49 1.40 12.38
C LEU A 217 6.79 -0.05 12.74
N GLY A 218 7.41 -0.30 13.89
CA GLY A 218 7.69 -1.64 14.39
C GLY A 218 6.40 -2.41 14.69
N GLU A 219 5.46 -1.75 15.36
CA GLU A 219 4.14 -2.31 15.64
C GLU A 219 3.28 -2.42 14.39
N LEU A 220 3.34 -1.46 13.46
CA LEU A 220 2.68 -1.59 12.16
C LEU A 220 3.17 -2.82 11.40
N LEU A 221 4.49 -3.04 11.37
CA LEU A 221 5.06 -4.26 10.81
C LEU A 221 4.46 -5.47 11.53
N ARG A 222 4.49 -5.49 12.88
CA ARG A 222 3.96 -6.59 13.73
C ARG A 222 2.50 -6.91 13.46
N ILE A 223 1.61 -5.93 13.47
CA ILE A 223 0.16 -6.11 13.23
C ILE A 223 -0.09 -6.72 11.87
N GLY A 224 0.62 -6.24 10.85
CA GLY A 224 0.58 -6.92 9.57
C GLY A 224 0.90 -8.40 9.79
N ARG A 225 2.02 -8.72 10.42
CA ARG A 225 2.46 -10.12 10.59
C ARG A 225 1.45 -11.04 11.21
N ASP A 226 0.69 -10.52 12.15
CA ASP A 226 -0.23 -11.36 12.90
C ASP A 226 -1.60 -11.43 12.20
N THR A 227 -1.82 -10.69 11.12
CA THR A 227 -3.07 -10.74 10.33
C THR A 227 -3.19 -12.02 9.48
N PHE A 228 -2.09 -12.71 9.15
CA PHE A 228 -2.11 -13.99 8.43
C PHE A 228 -1.86 -15.21 9.33
N THR A 229 -2.22 -15.17 10.62
CA THR A 229 -1.95 -16.26 11.60
C THR A 229 -2.48 -17.64 11.20
N THR A 230 -3.39 -17.75 10.24
CA THR A 230 -3.90 -19.03 9.73
C THR A 230 -3.09 -19.61 8.56
N ALA A 231 -2.14 -18.85 8.00
CA ALA A 231 -1.27 -19.29 6.92
C ALA A 231 0.03 -19.89 7.47
N ASP A 232 0.63 -20.83 6.74
CA ASP A 232 1.94 -21.35 7.13
C ASP A 232 3.04 -20.29 6.94
N GLN A 233 4.11 -20.44 7.71
CA GLN A 233 5.24 -19.50 7.72
C GLN A 233 5.88 -19.25 6.34
N ALA A 234 5.80 -20.23 5.43
CA ALA A 234 6.36 -20.09 4.09
C ALA A 234 5.45 -19.27 3.17
N GLN A 235 4.13 -19.42 3.27
CA GLN A 235 3.14 -18.62 2.55
C GLN A 235 3.24 -17.15 2.95
N ILE A 236 3.34 -16.95 4.25
CA ILE A 236 3.65 -15.70 4.92
C ILE A 236 4.89 -15.02 4.28
N GLU A 237 6.05 -15.67 4.31
CA GLU A 237 7.27 -15.11 3.72
C GLU A 237 7.14 -14.83 2.21
N ARG A 238 6.44 -15.68 1.46
CA ARG A 238 6.19 -15.46 0.02
C ARG A 238 5.37 -14.19 -0.23
N PHE A 239 4.32 -13.94 0.55
CA PHE A 239 3.53 -12.72 0.43
C PHE A 239 4.36 -11.48 0.76
N GLN A 240 5.18 -11.52 1.81
CA GLN A 240 6.09 -10.42 2.12
C GLN A 240 7.08 -10.11 1.02
N GLU A 241 7.70 -11.16 0.52
CA GLU A 241 8.70 -11.03 -0.50
C GLU A 241 8.10 -10.38 -1.75
N ALA A 242 6.88 -10.78 -2.15
CA ALA A 242 6.21 -10.22 -3.32
C ALA A 242 5.63 -8.80 -3.08
N LEU A 243 5.02 -8.56 -1.92
CA LEU A 243 4.22 -7.36 -1.65
C LEU A 243 5.01 -6.20 -1.02
N VAL A 244 6.20 -6.48 -0.47
CA VAL A 244 7.04 -5.46 0.17
C VAL A 244 8.47 -5.53 -0.35
N TYR A 245 9.15 -6.66 -0.21
CA TYR A 245 10.61 -6.67 -0.35
C TYR A 245 11.11 -6.63 -1.80
N GLN A 246 10.46 -7.32 -2.72
CA GLN A 246 10.74 -7.19 -4.16
C GLN A 246 10.48 -5.75 -4.64
N ARG A 247 9.39 -5.15 -4.16
CA ARG A 247 9.01 -3.77 -4.45
C ARG A 247 10.03 -2.78 -3.87
N ASN A 248 10.50 -2.97 -2.64
CA ASN A 248 11.56 -2.17 -2.04
C ASN A 248 12.84 -2.17 -2.89
N ARG A 249 13.26 -3.33 -3.41
CA ARG A 249 14.43 -3.42 -4.30
C ARG A 249 14.25 -2.62 -5.57
N ARG A 250 13.10 -2.76 -6.23
CA ARG A 250 12.73 -2.00 -7.43
C ARG A 250 12.69 -0.50 -7.16
N MET A 251 12.04 -0.08 -6.07
CA MET A 251 11.93 1.33 -5.68
C MET A 251 13.31 1.95 -5.43
N VAL A 252 14.18 1.26 -4.68
CA VAL A 252 15.55 1.72 -4.40
C VAL A 252 16.40 1.83 -5.66
N GLU A 253 16.24 0.90 -6.61
CA GLU A 253 16.90 0.97 -7.92
C GLU A 253 16.43 2.20 -8.71
N ARG A 254 15.11 2.39 -8.85
CA ARG A 254 14.52 3.51 -9.60
C ARG A 254 14.75 4.88 -8.96
N LEU A 255 14.98 4.91 -7.65
CA LEU A 255 15.31 6.13 -6.91
C LEU A 255 16.80 6.52 -6.98
N SER A 256 17.69 5.59 -7.32
CA SER A 256 19.14 5.72 -7.07
C SER A 256 19.73 7.05 -7.56
N ASP A 257 19.56 7.39 -8.83
CA ASP A 257 20.14 8.61 -9.43
C ASP A 257 19.49 9.89 -8.89
N ARG A 258 18.22 9.84 -8.49
CA ARG A 258 17.51 11.00 -7.94
C ARG A 258 17.92 11.26 -6.50
N LEU A 259 18.15 10.20 -5.72
CA LEU A 259 18.56 10.34 -4.32
C LEU A 259 19.99 10.86 -4.19
N THR A 260 20.89 10.51 -5.11
CA THR A 260 22.26 11.06 -5.15
C THR A 260 22.27 12.54 -5.51
N ALA A 261 21.36 12.99 -6.38
CA ALA A 261 21.18 14.41 -6.70
C ALA A 261 20.50 15.23 -5.56
N GLY A 262 19.74 14.56 -4.69
CA GLY A 262 19.11 15.16 -3.52
C GLY A 262 17.83 15.96 -3.81
N GLY A 263 17.10 16.29 -2.74
CA GLY A 263 15.87 17.10 -2.83
C GLY A 263 14.64 16.33 -3.31
N VAL A 264 14.59 15.01 -3.14
CA VAL A 264 13.41 14.19 -3.43
C VAL A 264 12.55 14.06 -2.17
N PHE A 265 11.24 14.29 -2.28
CA PHE A 265 10.28 13.82 -1.29
C PHE A 265 9.71 12.49 -1.78
N VAL A 266 9.86 11.42 -1.02
CA VAL A 266 9.38 10.08 -1.33
C VAL A 266 8.21 9.77 -0.41
N ALA A 267 7.04 9.47 -0.97
CA ALA A 267 5.84 9.07 -0.26
C ALA A 267 5.51 7.63 -0.64
N VAL A 268 5.62 6.71 0.32
CA VAL A 268 5.36 5.27 0.15
C VAL A 268 4.65 4.75 1.38
N GLY A 269 3.92 3.65 1.24
CA GLY A 269 3.27 2.98 2.35
C GLY A 269 4.25 2.74 3.49
N ALA A 270 3.82 3.05 4.71
CA ALA A 270 4.68 3.08 5.90
C ALA A 270 5.50 1.80 6.11
N LEU A 271 4.97 0.66 5.69
CA LEU A 271 5.59 -0.66 5.84
C LEU A 271 6.74 -0.94 4.88
N HIS A 272 6.94 -0.10 3.86
CA HIS A 272 8.14 -0.14 3.03
C HIS A 272 9.38 0.39 3.76
N LEU A 273 9.22 1.23 4.78
CA LEU A 273 10.32 1.95 5.43
C LEU A 273 11.16 1.12 6.43
N PRO A 274 10.56 0.47 7.44
CA PRO A 274 11.29 -0.15 8.55
C PRO A 274 11.85 -1.53 8.22
N GLY A 275 12.73 -2.03 9.09
CA GLY A 275 13.22 -3.40 9.07
C GLY A 275 14.48 -3.61 8.23
N GLU A 276 15.06 -4.82 8.31
CA GLU A 276 16.31 -5.16 7.63
C GLU A 276 16.21 -5.01 6.10
N ARG A 277 15.06 -5.36 5.54
CA ARG A 277 14.73 -5.24 4.11
C ARG A 277 13.91 -3.99 3.78
N GLY A 278 13.82 -3.04 4.71
CA GLY A 278 13.14 -1.76 4.54
C GLY A 278 13.97 -0.76 3.73
N LEU A 279 13.31 0.17 3.05
CA LEU A 279 13.94 1.21 2.23
C LEU A 279 15.00 1.98 3.01
N LEU A 280 14.72 2.33 4.27
CA LEU A 280 15.62 3.13 5.10
C LEU A 280 16.93 2.38 5.40
N ASN A 281 16.83 1.09 5.72
CA ASN A 281 18.02 0.26 5.97
C ASN A 281 18.81 0.01 4.69
N MET A 282 18.12 -0.25 3.57
CA MET A 282 18.77 -0.41 2.26
C MET A 282 19.53 0.85 1.84
N LEU A 283 19.00 2.04 2.11
CA LEU A 283 19.67 3.30 1.83
C LEU A 283 20.83 3.59 2.80
N ARG A 284 20.66 3.27 4.09
CA ARG A 284 21.75 3.31 5.08
C ARG A 284 22.94 2.45 4.63
N ASN A 285 22.66 1.23 4.15
CA ASN A 285 23.69 0.30 3.64
C ASN A 285 24.37 0.80 2.34
N ARG A 286 23.77 1.78 1.65
CA ARG A 286 24.36 2.47 0.50
C ARG A 286 25.09 3.77 0.87
N GLY A 287 25.32 4.03 2.16
CA GLY A 287 26.10 5.17 2.65
C GLY A 287 25.30 6.45 2.91
N PHE A 288 23.96 6.40 2.83
CA PHE A 288 23.13 7.53 3.24
C PHE A 288 23.04 7.62 4.76
N ARG A 289 23.11 8.85 5.31
CA ARG A 289 22.68 9.13 6.68
C ARG A 289 21.15 9.18 6.72
N VAL A 290 20.56 8.49 7.68
CA VAL A 290 19.11 8.39 7.86
C VAL A 290 18.75 8.83 9.28
N GLU A 291 17.89 9.85 9.39
CA GLU A 291 17.48 10.47 10.65
C GLU A 291 15.95 10.60 10.70
N ALA A 292 15.32 10.18 11.80
CA ALA A 292 13.89 10.43 12.01
C ALA A 292 13.64 11.93 12.27
N VAL A 293 12.59 12.48 11.66
CA VAL A 293 12.21 13.90 11.73
C VAL A 293 10.81 14.09 12.34
N TYR A 294 9.92 13.13 12.10
CA TYR A 294 8.56 13.12 12.62
C TYR A 294 8.19 11.69 12.97
#